data_AF-A0A1S4D0I4-F1
#
_entry.id   AF-A0A1S4D0I4-F1
#
_cell.length_a   1.000
_cell.length_b   1.000
_cell.length_c   1.000
_cell.angle_alpha   90.00
_cell.angle_beta   90.00
_cell.angle_gamma   90.00
#
_symmetry.space_group_name_H-M   'P 1'
#
loop_
_entity.id
_entity.type
_entity.pdbx_description
1 polymer ?
#
loop_
_entity_poly.entity_id
_entity_poly.type
_entity_poly.pdbx_seq_one_letter_code
_entity_poly.pdbx_strand_id
1 'polypeptide(L)'
;MACYITIITVFLVLKLVEGAPQVPCYFIFGDSLLDNGNNNDINTAARANYLPYGVDFPDGPTGRFTNGRNMADLLAEHLGFDNYIPPYAAGATGDEILQGVNYASGSAGIRNDTGNHL
;
A
#
# COMPACT_ATOMS: atom_id res chain seq x y z
N MET A 1 -25.70 14.12 -34.68
CA MET A 1 -26.20 15.17 -33.76
C MET A 1 -27.00 14.57 -32.60
N ALA A 2 -28.07 13.79 -32.86
CA ALA A 2 -28.84 13.12 -31.81
C ALA A 2 -28.01 12.20 -30.89
N CYS A 3 -27.13 11.36 -31.47
CA CYS A 3 -26.27 10.44 -30.71
C CYS A 3 -25.34 11.18 -29.71
N TYR A 4 -24.80 12.34 -30.13
CA TYR A 4 -23.92 13.19 -29.33
C TYR A 4 -24.67 13.82 -28.14
N ILE A 5 -25.92 14.22 -28.37
CA ILE A 5 -26.81 14.77 -27.32
C ILE A 5 -27.14 13.67 -26.30
N THR A 6 -27.43 12.44 -26.73
CA THR A 6 -27.67 11.30 -25.83
C THR A 6 -26.45 10.91 -25.00
N ILE A 7 -25.25 10.95 -25.58
CA ILE A 7 -24.01 10.67 -24.82
C ILE A 7 -23.81 11.75 -23.75
N ILE A 8 -23.96 13.02 -24.10
CA ILE A 8 -23.83 14.14 -23.16
C ILE A 8 -24.87 14.05 -22.03
N THR A 9 -26.13 13.74 -22.34
CA THR A 9 -27.15 13.56 -21.29
C THR A 9 -26.88 12.34 -20.41
N VAL A 10 -26.36 11.23 -20.94
CA VAL A 10 -25.95 10.09 -20.10
C VAL A 10 -24.83 10.47 -19.13
N PHE A 11 -23.80 11.18 -19.59
CA PHE A 11 -22.72 11.68 -18.72
C PHE A 11 -23.19 12.72 -17.69
N LEU A 12 -24.17 13.57 -18.05
CA LEU A 12 -24.76 14.56 -17.13
C LEU A 12 -25.69 13.93 -16.07
N VAL A 13 -26.30 12.78 -16.36
CA VAL A 13 -27.23 12.08 -15.46
C VAL A 13 -26.51 11.03 -14.61
N LEU A 14 -25.34 10.56 -15.04
CA LEU A 14 -24.43 9.76 -14.22
C LEU A 14 -23.87 10.62 -13.08
N LYS A 15 -24.50 10.52 -11.91
CA LYS A 15 -23.89 10.95 -10.65
C LYS A 15 -22.65 10.07 -10.42
N LEU A 16 -21.47 10.58 -10.78
CA LEU A 16 -20.21 10.01 -10.33
C LEU A 16 -20.19 10.15 -8.80
N VAL A 17 -20.38 9.04 -8.10
CA VAL A 17 -20.03 8.94 -6.68
C VAL A 17 -18.52 8.82 -6.63
N GLU A 18 -17.87 9.82 -6.05
CA GLU A 18 -16.49 9.68 -5.59
C GLU A 18 -16.56 8.92 -4.26
N GLY A 19 -16.24 7.63 -4.31
CA GLY A 19 -16.30 6.76 -3.14
C GLY A 19 -15.12 7.07 -2.24
N ALA A 20 -15.32 7.91 -1.23
CA ALA A 20 -14.28 8.17 -0.24
C ALA A 20 -13.95 6.88 0.55
N PRO A 21 -12.69 6.72 1.01
CA PRO A 21 -12.33 5.63 1.90
C PRO A 21 -13.22 5.61 3.15
N GLN A 22 -13.47 4.43 3.69
CA GLN A 22 -14.29 4.22 4.90
C GLN A 22 -13.69 4.87 6.15
N VAL A 23 -12.37 5.12 6.14
CA VAL A 23 -11.63 5.80 7.20
C VAL A 23 -10.75 6.90 6.59
N PRO A 24 -10.53 8.03 7.29
CA PRO A 24 -9.76 9.15 6.73
C PRO A 24 -8.27 8.83 6.54
N CYS A 25 -7.74 7.83 7.27
CA CYS A 25 -6.35 7.44 7.20
C CYS A 25 -6.14 5.99 7.65
N TYR A 26 -5.04 5.39 7.19
CA TYR A 26 -4.64 4.05 7.58
C TYR A 26 -3.15 3.96 7.91
N PHE A 27 -2.83 3.87 9.20
CA PHE A 27 -1.46 3.72 9.69
C PHE A 27 -1.18 2.26 10.03
N ILE A 28 -0.08 1.73 9.49
CA ILE A 28 0.25 0.31 9.56
C ILE A 28 1.54 0.15 10.35
N PHE A 29 1.53 -0.72 11.36
CA PHE A 29 2.70 -1.06 12.16
C PHE A 29 2.81 -2.57 12.21
N GLY A 30 4.02 -3.10 12.15
CA GLY A 30 4.24 -4.54 12.19
C GLY A 30 5.60 -4.95 11.65
N ASP A 31 5.65 -6.18 11.16
CA ASP A 31 6.84 -6.82 10.64
C ASP A 31 6.72 -7.13 9.13
N SER A 32 7.46 -8.13 8.66
CA SER A 32 7.43 -8.66 7.29
C SER A 32 6.02 -8.96 6.75
N LEU A 33 5.05 -9.32 7.60
CA LEU A 33 3.69 -9.64 7.17
C LEU A 33 2.94 -8.45 6.60
N LEU A 34 3.34 -7.24 6.98
CA LEU A 34 2.70 -5.99 6.59
C LEU A 34 3.65 -5.03 5.86
N ASP A 35 4.96 -5.29 5.87
CA ASP A 35 5.95 -4.50 5.15
C ASP A 35 5.64 -4.51 3.64
N ASN A 36 5.66 -3.32 3.05
CA ASN A 36 5.43 -3.10 1.63
C ASN A 36 6.60 -2.42 0.91
N GLY A 37 7.78 -2.40 1.53
CA GLY A 37 9.00 -1.88 0.92
C GLY A 37 9.87 -1.02 1.84
N ASN A 38 9.53 -0.85 3.12
CA ASN A 38 10.36 -0.07 4.05
C ASN A 38 11.79 -0.60 4.11
N ASN A 39 11.95 -1.92 4.08
CA ASN A 39 13.26 -2.57 4.19
C ASN A 39 14.20 -2.31 3.00
N ASN A 40 13.70 -1.77 1.89
CA ASN A 40 14.51 -1.41 0.74
C ASN A 40 15.41 -0.20 1.04
N ASP A 41 14.93 0.74 1.85
CA ASP A 41 15.56 2.04 2.09
C ASP A 41 16.18 2.16 3.49
N ILE A 42 16.26 1.06 4.24
CA ILE A 42 16.98 0.96 5.52
C ILE A 42 18.10 -0.08 5.47
N ASN A 43 19.10 0.07 6.33
CA ASN A 43 20.25 -0.83 6.40
C ASN A 43 19.90 -2.14 7.14
N THR A 44 19.44 -3.14 6.40
CA THR A 44 19.00 -4.45 6.93
C THR A 44 19.21 -5.56 5.91
N ALA A 45 19.38 -6.79 6.39
CA ALA A 45 19.38 -7.99 5.55
C ALA A 45 17.98 -8.55 5.28
N ALA A 46 16.96 -8.17 6.07
CA ALA A 46 15.58 -8.58 5.84
C ALA A 46 14.98 -7.80 4.67
N ARG A 47 15.32 -8.16 3.43
CA ARG A 47 14.73 -7.55 2.23
C ARG A 47 13.92 -8.57 1.45
N ALA A 48 12.93 -8.10 0.70
CA ALA A 48 12.10 -8.91 -0.19
C ALA A 48 11.91 -8.23 -1.56
N ASN A 49 12.88 -7.42 -2.00
CA ASN A 49 12.91 -6.78 -3.32
C ASN A 49 13.67 -7.63 -4.36
N TYR A 50 13.53 -8.96 -4.27
CA TYR A 50 14.14 -9.92 -5.20
C TYR A 50 13.22 -11.12 -5.41
N LEU A 51 13.40 -11.83 -6.53
CA LEU A 51 12.61 -13.03 -6.85
C LEU A 51 12.87 -14.16 -5.83
N PRO A 52 11.85 -14.93 -5.41
CA PRO A 52 10.52 -15.03 -6.03
C PRO A 52 9.47 -14.02 -5.52
N TYR A 53 9.83 -13.13 -4.58
CA TYR A 53 8.87 -12.14 -4.07
C TYR A 53 8.40 -11.21 -5.18
N GLY A 54 7.13 -10.82 -5.12
CA GLY A 54 6.51 -9.95 -6.12
C GLY A 54 6.25 -10.60 -7.49
N VAL A 55 6.43 -11.92 -7.68
CA VAL A 55 6.18 -12.59 -8.97
C VAL A 55 4.73 -12.45 -9.46
N ASP A 56 3.77 -12.33 -8.54
CA ASP A 56 2.34 -12.11 -8.82
C ASP A 56 1.93 -10.64 -8.60
N PHE A 57 2.87 -9.74 -8.27
CA PHE A 57 2.61 -8.32 -8.08
C PHE A 57 2.86 -7.54 -9.39
N PRO A 58 1.99 -6.60 -9.80
CA PRO A 58 2.13 -5.89 -11.07
C PRO A 58 3.49 -5.19 -11.28
N ASP A 59 4.04 -4.61 -10.21
CA ASP A 59 5.32 -3.89 -10.23
C ASP A 59 6.54 -4.78 -9.92
N GLY A 60 6.34 -6.10 -9.80
CA GLY A 60 7.39 -7.05 -9.46
C GLY A 60 7.82 -6.99 -7.98
N PRO A 61 9.10 -7.28 -7.67
CA PRO A 61 9.61 -7.34 -6.29
C PRO A 61 9.64 -5.97 -5.59
N THR A 62 8.54 -5.58 -4.95
CA THR A 62 8.39 -4.28 -4.27
C THR A 62 8.98 -4.24 -2.86
N GLY A 63 9.36 -5.38 -2.27
CA GLY A 63 9.75 -5.47 -0.86
C GLY A 63 8.67 -6.05 0.06
N ARG A 64 7.51 -6.44 -0.49
CA ARG A 64 6.53 -7.27 0.21
C ARG A 64 7.05 -8.70 0.35
N PHE A 65 6.96 -9.27 1.55
CA PHE A 65 7.36 -10.67 1.84
C PHE A 65 6.31 -11.68 1.37
N THR A 66 5.85 -11.53 0.12
CA THR A 66 4.85 -12.38 -0.54
C THR A 66 5.06 -12.30 -2.07
N ASN A 67 4.41 -13.18 -2.83
CA ASN A 67 4.41 -13.09 -4.28
C ASN A 67 3.61 -11.89 -4.79
N GLY A 68 2.63 -11.41 -4.03
CA GLY A 68 1.67 -10.40 -4.47
C GLY A 68 1.39 -9.35 -3.40
N ARG A 69 0.10 -9.06 -3.19
CA ARG A 69 -0.38 -8.17 -2.13
C ARG A 69 -0.22 -8.82 -0.75
N ASN A 70 0.10 -8.02 0.26
CA ASN A 70 0.08 -8.44 1.66
C ASN A 70 -1.28 -8.12 2.32
N MET A 71 -1.44 -8.45 3.60
CA MET A 71 -2.71 -8.21 4.31
C MET A 71 -3.06 -6.72 4.43
N ALA A 72 -2.05 -5.85 4.55
CA ALA A 72 -2.24 -4.41 4.64
C ALA A 72 -2.81 -3.84 3.33
N ASP A 73 -2.32 -4.32 2.18
CA ASP A 73 -2.86 -3.92 0.87
C ASP A 73 -4.32 -4.34 0.71
N LEU A 74 -4.64 -5.58 1.06
CA LEU A 74 -6.00 -6.11 0.95
C LEU A 74 -6.97 -5.32 1.84
N LEU A 75 -6.52 -4.92 3.04
CA LEU A 75 -7.33 -4.09 3.93
C LEU A 75 -7.47 -2.65 3.39
N ALA A 76 -6.42 -2.06 2.80
CA ALA A 76 -6.50 -0.74 2.18
C ALA A 76 -7.52 -0.70 1.03
N GLU A 77 -7.50 -1.71 0.16
CA GLU A 77 -8.50 -1.87 -0.91
C GLU A 77 -9.91 -2.03 -0.34
N HIS A 78 -10.06 -2.86 0.70
CA HIS A 78 -11.37 -3.06 1.34
C HIS A 78 -11.90 -1.77 1.99
N LEU A 79 -11.01 -0.97 2.57
CA LEU A 79 -11.33 0.35 3.12
C LEU A 79 -11.59 1.41 2.04
N GLY A 80 -11.39 1.11 0.75
CA GLY A 80 -11.70 2.01 -0.35
C GLY A 80 -10.62 3.07 -0.62
N PHE A 81 -9.35 2.80 -0.28
CA PHE A 81 -8.24 3.64 -0.72
C PHE A 81 -7.93 3.37 -2.20
N ASP A 82 -7.71 4.43 -2.97
CA ASP A 82 -7.39 4.33 -4.40
C ASP A 82 -5.98 3.78 -4.68
N ASN A 83 -5.07 4.01 -3.74
CA ASN A 83 -3.66 3.61 -3.83
C ASN A 83 -3.25 2.78 -2.62
N TYR A 84 -2.21 1.96 -2.78
CA TYR A 84 -1.56 1.32 -1.64
C TYR A 84 -0.97 2.38 -0.71
N ILE A 85 -1.08 2.15 0.61
CA ILE A 85 -0.49 3.03 1.62
C ILE A 85 1.04 3.03 1.47
N PRO A 86 1.72 4.19 1.35
CA PRO A 86 3.14 4.23 1.03
C PRO A 86 4.03 3.72 2.19
N PRO A 87 5.19 3.11 1.91
CA PRO A 87 6.21 2.83 2.93
C PRO A 87 6.83 4.14 3.44
N TYR A 88 6.97 4.26 4.76
CA TYR A 88 7.58 5.42 5.40
C TYR A 88 9.02 5.69 4.92
N ALA A 89 9.85 4.64 4.86
CA ALA A 89 11.27 4.76 4.58
C ALA A 89 11.59 5.20 3.13
N ALA A 90 10.64 5.04 2.20
CA ALA A 90 10.79 5.51 0.82
C ALA A 90 10.60 7.03 0.65
N GLY A 91 10.45 7.77 1.75
CA GLY A 91 10.38 9.23 1.74
C GLY A 91 8.96 9.80 1.78
N ALA A 92 8.02 9.12 2.43
CA ALA A 92 6.66 9.61 2.60
C ALA A 92 6.64 11.04 3.18
N THR A 93 5.89 11.92 2.53
CA THR A 93 5.81 13.35 2.80
C THR A 93 4.57 13.73 3.62
N GLY A 94 4.46 15.00 4.02
CA GLY A 94 3.40 15.47 4.92
C GLY A 94 1.97 15.12 4.46
N ASP A 95 1.65 15.33 3.18
CA ASP A 95 0.30 15.08 2.66
C ASP A 95 -0.02 13.57 2.62
N GLU A 96 0.96 12.73 2.31
CA GLU A 96 0.83 11.28 2.36
C GLU A 96 0.65 10.80 3.81
N ILE A 97 1.41 11.39 4.75
CA ILE A 97 1.30 11.08 6.18
C ILE A 97 -0.11 11.36 6.71
N LEU A 98 -0.78 12.43 6.24
CA LEU A 98 -2.14 12.75 6.64
C LEU A 98 -3.18 11.70 6.22
N GLN A 99 -2.90 10.94 5.15
CA GLN A 99 -3.77 9.86 4.64
C GLN A 99 -3.37 8.47 5.15
N GLY A 100 -2.24 8.37 5.86
CA GLY A 100 -1.73 7.13 6.44
C GLY A 100 -0.42 6.66 5.79
N VAL A 101 0.40 5.98 6.57
CA VAL A 101 1.71 5.45 6.15
C VAL A 101 1.94 4.08 6.73
N ASN A 102 2.68 3.26 5.99
CA ASN A 102 3.15 1.98 6.45
C ASN A 102 4.52 2.09 7.13
N TYR A 103 4.56 1.78 8.43
CA TYR A 103 5.76 1.69 9.26
C TYR A 103 6.20 0.25 9.52
N ALA A 104 5.51 -0.75 8.98
CA ALA A 104 5.89 -2.15 9.13
C ALA A 104 7.22 -2.42 8.43
N SER A 105 8.09 -3.17 9.09
CA SER A 105 9.46 -3.41 8.63
C SER A 105 9.84 -4.85 8.87
N GLY A 106 10.32 -5.55 7.84
CA GLY A 106 10.83 -6.92 7.98
C GLY A 106 11.81 -7.04 9.15
N SER A 107 11.61 -8.06 9.99
CA SER A 107 12.37 -8.28 11.24
C SER A 107 12.11 -7.29 12.38
N ALA A 108 11.14 -6.39 12.26
CA ALA A 108 10.69 -5.64 13.42
C ALA A 108 10.16 -6.58 14.50
N GLY A 109 10.39 -6.23 15.77
CA GLY A 109 9.77 -6.90 16.89
C GLY A 109 9.41 -5.93 18.00
N ILE A 110 8.77 -6.46 19.04
CA ILE A 110 8.17 -5.66 20.11
C ILE A 110 9.24 -5.09 21.05
N ARG A 111 10.31 -5.85 21.30
CA ARG A 111 11.48 -5.48 22.10
C ARG A 111 12.72 -5.40 21.22
N ASN A 112 13.74 -4.68 21.67
CA ASN A 112 15.01 -4.55 20.93
C ASN A 112 15.71 -5.89 20.65
N ASP A 113 15.48 -6.92 21.46
CA ASP A 113 16.05 -8.25 21.28
C ASP A 113 15.22 -9.13 20.32
N THR A 114 13.92 -8.86 20.20
CA THR A 114 13.03 -9.56 19.29
C THR A 114 13.10 -8.90 17.92
N GLY A 115 13.68 -9.57 16.93
CA GLY A 115 13.95 -9.00 15.60
C GLY A 115 15.41 -9.07 15.15
N ASN A 116 16.30 -9.58 16.00
CA ASN A 116 17.72 -9.79 15.65
C ASN A 116 18.03 -11.17 15.06
N HIS A 117 17.01 -12.03 14.91
CA HIS A 117 17.16 -13.37 14.34
C HIS A 117 16.64 -13.35 12.90
N LEU A 118 17.56 -13.19 11.96
CA LEU A 118 17.35 -13.22 10.52
C LEU A 118 17.88 -14.51 9.90
#